data_AF-A0A087GVT9-F1
#
_entry.id   AF-A0A087GVT9-F1
#
_cell.length_a   1.000
_cell.length_b   1.000
_cell.length_c   1.000
_cell.angle_alpha   90.00
_cell.angle_beta   90.00
_cell.angle_gamma   90.00
#
_symmetry.space_group_name_H-M   'P 1'
#
loop_
_entity.id
_entity.type
_entity.pdbx_description
1 polymer ?
#
loop_
_entity_poly.entity_id
_entity_poly.type
_entity_poly.pdbx_seq_one_letter_code
_entity_poly.pdbx_strand_id
1 'polypeptide(L)'
;MDALLQVSVDGFRFENGSGSCCKPRNNIESGTNHFTCFNESESQKPSSPTESTVYLPVFKYINDMLMEEDLEGQSCMLEDSLALQAAERSFFEVLQDQTPPPSDQVSSEIEEDYSFFDNLSSITSLHQPNLDVTDSPAEVSTRKYRHRDDDEDDYEGGRKSKLPAISTVDELAEKLESVLLVCKSDDHGEATPNKTGQAKGSSNRAKSQKSDQPVDMRNLLMQCAQSVASFDQRRAVEKLKEIRAHSSSQGDATQRLGYHFAEALEARITGLMTTPVTATSSRTSMVDILKAFQAFAQACPSLIMCYFTANRTIYDLASKATTLHIIDFGILYGFQWPCLIRALSARPGGPPLLRVTGIELPQSGFRPSERVEETGRRLKRFCDKFNVPFEYSFIAKKWETITLDELVINSGETTVVNCILRLQYTADETVSLNSPRDTALKLFRDINPDLFLFAEINGTYNSPFFLTRFREALFHCSSLFDMYETTIQEDNECRTLVERELIIRDAMSVIAYEGAERFARPETYKQWQVRILRAGFRPVKLSKQIMKDGKQIVRERYHKDFVIDNDNHWMFQGWKGRVLYALSCWKPVKN
;
A
#
# COMPACT_ATOMS: atom_id res chain seq x y z
N MET A 1 24.53 -25.85 38.98
CA MET A 1 24.85 -24.71 38.08
C MET A 1 25.51 -25.32 36.87
N ASP A 2 24.68 -25.74 35.93
CA ASP A 2 25.02 -26.46 34.71
C ASP A 2 23.91 -26.21 33.68
N ALA A 3 24.29 -26.37 32.41
CA ALA A 3 23.47 -26.53 31.20
C ALA A 3 23.08 -25.28 30.40
N LEU A 4 24.01 -24.94 29.49
CA LEU A 4 23.82 -24.31 28.19
C LEU A 4 22.92 -25.15 27.24
N LEU A 5 22.24 -24.42 26.33
CA LEU A 5 21.90 -24.77 24.94
C LEU A 5 21.17 -26.09 24.65
N GLN A 6 19.86 -26.00 24.37
CA GLN A 6 19.18 -26.71 23.28
C GLN A 6 17.71 -26.23 23.18
N VAL A 7 17.38 -25.45 22.14
CA VAL A 7 15.99 -25.21 21.73
C VAL A 7 15.77 -26.00 20.45
N SER A 8 14.95 -27.04 20.55
CA SER A 8 14.57 -27.91 19.45
C SER A 8 13.58 -27.19 18.53
N VAL A 9 13.93 -27.18 17.24
CA VAL A 9 13.06 -26.84 16.12
C VAL A 9 12.44 -28.16 15.66
N ASP A 10 11.16 -28.39 15.96
CA ASP A 10 10.28 -29.30 15.22
C ASP A 10 8.87 -29.22 15.80
N GLY A 11 7.89 -28.85 14.96
CA GLY A 11 6.52 -28.62 15.41
C GLY A 11 5.48 -28.59 14.31
N PHE A 12 5.62 -29.42 13.27
CA PHE A 12 4.51 -29.82 12.39
C PHE A 12 4.74 -31.26 11.92
N ARG A 13 4.15 -32.23 12.63
CA ARG A 13 3.94 -33.59 12.13
C ARG A 13 2.44 -33.85 12.06
N PHE A 14 1.96 -34.09 10.86
CA PHE A 14 0.69 -34.74 10.59
C PHE A 14 0.87 -36.24 10.75
N GLU A 15 0.05 -36.89 11.57
CA GLU A 15 -0.18 -38.34 11.46
C GLU A 15 -1.63 -38.59 11.07
N ASN A 16 -1.79 -39.19 9.88
CA ASN A 16 -3.00 -39.85 9.41
C ASN A 16 -2.88 -41.34 9.74
N GLY A 17 -3.99 -41.99 10.10
CA GLY A 17 -4.20 -43.40 9.74
C GLY A 17 -5.01 -44.25 10.72
N SER A 18 -6.28 -44.50 10.34
CA SER A 18 -7.05 -45.77 10.51
C SER A 18 -7.27 -46.35 11.92
N GLY A 19 -8.45 -46.81 12.33
CA GLY A 19 -9.72 -47.06 11.66
C GLY A 19 -10.69 -47.85 12.57
N SER A 20 -11.96 -47.85 12.18
CA SER A 20 -13.02 -48.85 12.45
C SER A 20 -13.41 -49.20 13.90
N CYS A 21 -14.67 -48.91 14.30
CA CYS A 21 -15.79 -49.88 14.21
C CYS A 21 -17.10 -49.26 14.77
N CYS A 22 -18.16 -49.36 13.95
CA CYS A 22 -19.48 -49.92 14.32
C CYS A 22 -20.47 -49.14 15.23
N LYS A 23 -21.54 -48.66 14.54
CA LYS A 23 -22.90 -48.18 14.90
C LYS A 23 -23.74 -49.16 15.81
N PRO A 24 -25.08 -48.99 16.07
CA PRO A 24 -26.02 -47.83 16.15
C PRO A 24 -27.06 -47.86 17.32
N ARG A 25 -27.97 -46.86 17.33
CA ARG A 25 -29.43 -46.89 17.64
C ARG A 25 -29.93 -46.70 19.09
N ASN A 26 -30.78 -45.68 19.28
CA ASN A 26 -32.23 -45.89 19.51
C ASN A 26 -33.05 -44.58 19.37
N ASN A 27 -34.22 -44.73 18.74
CA ASN A 27 -35.34 -43.79 18.60
C ASN A 27 -36.24 -43.81 19.84
N ILE A 28 -37.14 -42.81 19.92
CA ILE A 28 -38.55 -42.78 20.42
C ILE A 28 -38.77 -41.39 21.06
N GLU A 29 -39.87 -40.64 20.94
CA GLU A 29 -41.05 -40.45 20.07
C GLU A 29 -42.00 -39.54 20.88
N SER A 30 -43.02 -38.96 20.21
CA SER A 30 -44.22 -38.27 20.73
C SER A 30 -44.08 -36.82 21.23
N GLY A 31 -45.00 -35.87 20.94
CA GLY A 31 -46.23 -35.90 20.17
C GLY A 31 -47.09 -34.63 20.44
N THR A 32 -47.53 -33.98 19.34
CA THR A 32 -48.87 -33.38 19.03
C THR A 32 -49.62 -32.43 19.99
N ASN A 33 -50.02 -31.25 19.47
CA ASN A 33 -51.42 -30.78 19.27
C ASN A 33 -51.42 -29.37 18.59
N HIS A 34 -51.76 -29.24 17.29
CA HIS A 34 -53.07 -28.92 16.67
C HIS A 34 -53.71 -27.55 17.05
N PHE A 35 -53.84 -26.64 16.07
CA PHE A 35 -55.13 -26.14 15.52
C PHE A 35 -54.92 -25.25 14.27
N THR A 36 -55.79 -25.42 13.28
CA THR A 36 -55.86 -24.75 11.97
C THR A 36 -57.07 -23.81 11.89
N CYS A 37 -56.96 -22.63 11.25
CA CYS A 37 -57.91 -22.16 10.20
C CYS A 37 -57.58 -20.76 9.62
N PHE A 38 -57.38 -20.75 8.29
CA PHE A 38 -57.91 -19.84 7.24
C PHE A 38 -57.69 -18.31 7.19
N ASN A 39 -57.18 -17.94 5.99
CA ASN A 39 -57.42 -16.80 5.08
C ASN A 39 -56.89 -15.38 5.36
N GLU A 40 -55.97 -15.02 4.45
CA GLU A 40 -55.87 -13.77 3.66
C GLU A 40 -56.58 -12.52 4.18
N SER A 41 -55.76 -11.53 4.51
CA SER A 41 -56.02 -10.14 4.10
C SER A 41 -54.67 -9.43 3.96
N GLU A 42 -54.48 -8.88 2.77
CA GLU A 42 -53.36 -8.03 2.39
C GLU A 42 -53.19 -6.88 3.38
N SER A 43 -51.97 -6.74 3.92
CA SER A 43 -51.44 -5.43 4.30
C SER A 43 -49.95 -5.44 4.01
N GLN A 44 -49.58 -4.73 2.94
CA GLN A 44 -48.20 -4.46 2.57
C GLN A 44 -47.49 -3.81 3.76
N LYS A 45 -46.53 -4.52 4.37
CA LYS A 45 -45.46 -3.91 5.14
C LYS A 45 -44.42 -3.39 4.15
N PRO A 46 -43.88 -2.17 4.32
CA PRO A 46 -42.80 -1.70 3.47
C PRO A 46 -41.59 -2.62 3.71
N SER A 47 -41.15 -3.30 2.65
CA SER A 47 -39.90 -4.05 2.64
C SER A 47 -38.77 -3.12 3.04
N SER A 48 -38.09 -3.44 4.14
CA SER A 48 -36.80 -2.82 4.45
C SER A 48 -35.87 -3.01 3.24
N PRO A 49 -35.14 -1.97 2.79
CA PRO A 49 -34.17 -2.16 1.73
C PRO A 49 -33.14 -3.18 2.22
N THR A 50 -32.94 -4.25 1.45
CA THR A 50 -31.85 -5.21 1.68
C THR A 50 -30.54 -4.42 1.70
N GLU A 51 -29.64 -4.74 2.65
CA GLU A 51 -28.33 -4.06 2.80
C GLU A 51 -27.56 -3.92 1.47
N SER A 52 -27.83 -4.83 0.52
CA SER A 52 -27.37 -4.89 -0.87
C SER A 52 -27.54 -3.60 -1.70
N THR A 53 -28.67 -2.87 -1.61
CA THR A 53 -28.91 -1.68 -2.47
C THR A 53 -28.20 -0.41 -2.00
N VAL A 54 -27.56 -0.46 -0.84
CA VAL A 54 -26.99 0.73 -0.20
C VAL A 54 -25.54 0.98 -0.64
N TYR A 55 -24.83 -0.01 -1.20
CA TYR A 55 -23.39 0.07 -1.48
C TYR A 55 -23.03 0.64 -2.88
N LEU A 56 -23.89 0.47 -3.90
CA LEU A 56 -23.77 1.04 -5.25
C LEU A 56 -23.39 2.53 -5.27
N PRO A 57 -24.00 3.40 -4.43
CA PRO A 57 -23.69 4.82 -4.44
C PRO A 57 -22.35 5.19 -3.79
N VAL A 58 -21.68 4.27 -3.06
CA VAL A 58 -20.39 4.52 -2.40
C VAL A 58 -19.24 4.47 -3.40
N PHE A 59 -19.27 3.50 -4.30
CA PHE A 59 -18.14 3.22 -5.18
C PHE A 59 -18.16 4.07 -6.44
N LYS A 60 -19.34 4.27 -7.02
CA LYS A 60 -19.54 5.32 -8.03
C LYS A 60 -19.00 6.65 -7.54
N TYR A 61 -19.29 6.98 -6.28
CA TYR A 61 -18.80 8.20 -5.69
C TYR A 61 -17.28 8.24 -5.47
N ILE A 62 -16.67 7.18 -4.91
CA ILE A 62 -15.20 7.15 -4.73
C ILE A 62 -14.52 7.31 -6.08
N ASN A 63 -15.03 6.66 -7.11
CA ASN A 63 -14.48 6.76 -8.46
C ASN A 63 -14.69 8.15 -9.07
N ASP A 64 -15.92 8.67 -9.06
CA ASP A 64 -16.24 10.02 -9.57
C ASP A 64 -15.36 11.09 -8.91
N MET A 65 -15.24 11.03 -7.58
CA MET A 65 -14.46 11.96 -6.78
C MET A 65 -12.95 11.90 -7.09
N LEU A 66 -12.38 10.70 -7.25
CA LEU A 66 -10.94 10.55 -7.53
C LEU A 66 -10.59 10.89 -9.00
N MET A 67 -11.55 10.74 -9.92
CA MET A 67 -11.35 11.05 -11.34
C MET A 67 -11.58 12.54 -11.65
N GLU A 68 -12.45 13.23 -10.92
CA GLU A 68 -12.59 14.69 -10.99
C GLU A 68 -11.28 15.40 -10.58
N GLU A 69 -10.56 14.85 -9.61
CA GLU A 69 -9.30 15.40 -9.09
C GLU A 69 -8.12 15.26 -10.07
N ASP A 70 -8.09 14.19 -10.88
CA ASP A 70 -7.05 14.01 -11.92
C ASP A 70 -7.27 14.94 -13.12
N LEU A 71 -8.53 15.37 -13.36
CA LEU A 71 -8.89 16.37 -14.39
C LEU A 71 -8.62 17.81 -13.95
N GLU A 72 -8.79 18.13 -12.66
CA GLU A 72 -8.36 19.41 -12.09
C GLU A 72 -6.83 19.52 -12.03
N GLY A 73 -6.11 18.39 -12.08
CA GLY A 73 -4.66 18.28 -12.15
C GLY A 73 -4.00 18.69 -13.49
N GLN A 74 -4.76 19.18 -14.48
CA GLN A 74 -4.22 19.55 -15.80
C GLN A 74 -4.16 21.07 -16.07
N SER A 75 -3.76 21.85 -15.05
CA SER A 75 -3.26 23.23 -15.25
C SER A 75 -1.98 23.55 -14.48
N CYS A 76 -1.35 22.62 -13.75
CA CYS A 76 -0.19 22.93 -12.90
C CYS A 76 1.19 22.74 -13.56
N MET A 77 1.27 22.53 -14.89
CA MET A 77 2.56 22.31 -15.57
C MET A 77 3.09 23.55 -16.34
N LEU A 78 2.44 24.72 -16.24
CA LEU A 78 2.86 25.90 -17.03
C LEU A 78 2.98 27.23 -16.25
N GLU A 79 2.54 27.34 -15.00
CA GLU A 79 2.82 28.56 -14.18
C GLU A 79 4.15 28.47 -13.39
N ASP A 80 4.64 27.25 -13.13
CA ASP A 80 5.87 27.02 -12.35
C ASP A 80 7.17 27.31 -13.12
N SER A 81 7.08 27.60 -14.43
CA SER A 81 8.24 28.06 -15.20
C SER A 81 8.66 29.49 -14.83
N LEU A 82 7.74 30.34 -14.36
CA LEU A 82 8.04 31.76 -14.10
C LEU A 82 8.66 31.97 -12.73
N ALA A 83 8.17 31.27 -11.70
CA ALA A 83 8.73 31.33 -10.36
C ALA A 83 10.13 30.70 -10.30
N LEU A 84 10.33 29.58 -11.01
CA LEU A 84 11.64 28.93 -11.11
C LEU A 84 12.64 29.77 -11.92
N GLN A 85 12.21 30.37 -13.05
CA GLN A 85 13.05 31.31 -13.81
C GLN A 85 13.36 32.60 -13.02
N ALA A 86 12.43 33.08 -12.18
CA ALA A 86 12.66 34.24 -11.34
C ALA A 86 13.69 33.95 -10.24
N ALA A 87 13.62 32.76 -9.62
CA ALA A 87 14.61 32.31 -8.65
C ALA A 87 15.99 32.10 -9.32
N GLU A 88 16.03 31.44 -10.48
CA GLU A 88 17.27 31.21 -11.24
C GLU A 88 17.94 32.52 -11.67
N ARG A 89 17.17 33.51 -12.14
CA ARG A 89 17.69 34.86 -12.45
C ARG A 89 18.23 35.57 -11.22
N SER A 90 17.53 35.51 -10.09
CA SER A 90 18.00 36.11 -8.84
C SER A 90 19.31 35.50 -8.35
N PHE A 91 19.48 34.18 -8.48
CA PHE A 91 20.77 33.52 -8.17
C PHE A 91 21.87 33.90 -9.16
N PHE A 92 21.55 34.02 -10.46
CA PHE A 92 22.52 34.38 -11.48
C PHE A 92 23.01 35.83 -11.34
N GLU A 93 22.14 36.75 -10.94
CA GLU A 93 22.49 38.16 -10.65
C GLU A 93 23.41 38.27 -9.43
N VAL A 94 23.16 37.50 -8.37
CA VAL A 94 24.02 37.48 -7.17
C VAL A 94 25.40 36.90 -7.45
N LEU A 95 25.51 35.95 -8.40
CA LEU A 95 26.79 35.34 -8.78
C LEU A 95 27.62 36.22 -9.73
N GLN A 96 26.99 37.14 -10.48
CA GLN A 96 27.72 38.09 -11.35
C GLN A 96 28.32 39.28 -10.60
N ASP A 97 27.78 39.63 -9.42
CA ASP A 97 28.26 40.75 -8.60
C ASP A 97 29.50 40.41 -7.73
N GLN A 98 30.06 39.21 -7.87
CA GLN A 98 31.29 38.80 -7.17
C GLN A 98 32.43 38.44 -8.12
N THR A 99 32.93 39.42 -8.87
CA THR A 99 34.30 39.38 -9.40
C THR A 99 35.20 40.37 -8.65
N PRO A 100 36.28 39.93 -7.99
CA PRO A 100 37.29 40.84 -7.46
C PRO A 100 38.22 41.35 -8.59
N PRO A 101 38.89 42.52 -8.43
CA PRO A 101 39.78 43.07 -9.44
C PRO A 101 41.11 42.30 -9.51
N PRO A 102 41.88 42.40 -10.60
CA PRO A 102 43.07 41.58 -10.81
C PRO A 102 44.28 42.17 -10.08
N SER A 103 45.06 41.32 -9.41
CA SER A 103 46.42 41.65 -8.99
C SER A 103 47.34 40.42 -9.06
N ASP A 104 48.26 40.51 -10.01
CA ASP A 104 49.67 40.11 -10.02
C ASP A 104 50.15 38.78 -9.40
N GLN A 105 50.78 38.01 -10.30
CA GLN A 105 51.86 37.02 -10.19
C GLN A 105 52.48 36.78 -8.79
N VAL A 106 52.68 35.50 -8.45
CA VAL A 106 53.98 34.89 -8.12
C VAL A 106 53.83 33.36 -8.01
N SER A 107 54.79 32.66 -8.62
CA SER A 107 55.00 31.21 -8.65
C SER A 107 55.34 30.61 -7.28
N SER A 108 54.93 29.36 -7.01
CA SER A 108 55.82 28.36 -6.41
C SER A 108 55.24 26.94 -6.55
N GLU A 109 56.13 26.06 -6.98
CA GLU A 109 55.99 24.62 -7.17
C GLU A 109 55.89 23.90 -5.81
N ILE A 110 55.01 22.90 -5.70
CA ILE A 110 55.24 21.70 -4.87
C ILE A 110 54.58 20.51 -5.58
N GLU A 111 55.40 19.55 -6.02
CA GLU A 111 55.02 18.19 -6.39
C GLU A 111 54.74 17.36 -5.12
N GLU A 112 53.69 16.51 -5.15
CA GLU A 112 53.79 15.04 -4.92
C GLU A 112 52.40 14.39 -4.86
N ASP A 113 52.09 13.69 -5.95
CA ASP A 113 51.61 12.31 -6.07
C ASP A 113 50.56 11.74 -5.10
N TYR A 114 49.36 11.42 -5.62
CA TYR A 114 48.66 10.13 -5.36
C TYR A 114 47.66 9.87 -6.51
N SER A 115 48.02 8.90 -7.34
CA SER A 115 47.23 8.34 -8.43
C SER A 115 46.34 7.20 -7.93
N PHE A 116 45.01 7.36 -7.95
CA PHE A 116 44.04 6.26 -8.06
C PHE A 116 42.63 6.80 -8.28
N PHE A 117 42.15 6.86 -9.54
CA PHE A 117 40.74 6.72 -9.97
C PHE A 117 40.61 7.27 -11.41
N ASP A 118 41.02 6.48 -12.39
CA ASP A 118 40.65 6.70 -13.79
C ASP A 118 40.40 5.36 -14.46
N ASN A 119 39.14 4.94 -14.47
CA ASN A 119 38.51 4.14 -15.54
C ASN A 119 37.09 3.76 -15.15
N LEU A 120 36.10 4.61 -15.46
CA LEU A 120 34.76 4.16 -15.82
C LEU A 120 33.95 5.26 -16.55
N SER A 121 34.47 5.76 -17.68
CA SER A 121 33.69 6.58 -18.62
C SER A 121 33.80 6.00 -20.03
N SER A 122 33.24 4.81 -20.20
CA SER A 122 32.96 4.24 -21.52
C SER A 122 31.79 3.29 -21.37
N ILE A 123 30.59 3.76 -21.74
CA ILE A 123 29.53 3.07 -22.49
C ILE A 123 28.29 3.97 -22.37
N THR A 124 28.18 4.94 -23.28
CA THR A 124 26.92 5.45 -23.83
C THR A 124 27.25 6.26 -25.08
N SER A 125 27.38 5.58 -26.21
CA SER A 125 27.31 6.20 -27.54
C SER A 125 26.34 5.39 -28.38
N LEU A 126 25.43 6.12 -29.03
CA LEU A 126 24.64 5.86 -30.25
C LEU A 126 23.32 6.66 -30.09
N HIS A 127 22.85 7.53 -30.98
CA HIS A 127 23.37 8.15 -32.18
C HIS A 127 22.33 9.25 -32.51
N GLN A 128 22.78 10.50 -32.74
CA GLN A 128 22.00 11.53 -33.45
C GLN A 128 22.69 11.77 -34.80
N PRO A 129 21.95 12.06 -35.89
CA PRO A 129 22.56 12.49 -37.14
C PRO A 129 22.76 14.01 -37.23
N ASN A 130 23.90 14.35 -37.83
CA ASN A 130 24.55 15.64 -38.12
C ASN A 130 23.71 16.61 -39.00
N LEU A 131 23.71 17.91 -38.66
CA LEU A 131 24.47 19.06 -39.25
C LEU A 131 24.16 19.40 -40.71
N ASP A 132 23.84 20.68 -40.95
CA ASP A 132 24.61 21.44 -41.94
C ASP A 132 24.69 22.94 -41.60
N VAL A 133 25.84 23.51 -41.99
CA VAL A 133 26.42 24.81 -41.65
C VAL A 133 26.32 25.74 -42.86
N THR A 134 26.11 27.05 -42.68
CA THR A 134 26.85 28.10 -43.43
C THR A 134 26.66 29.51 -42.86
N ASP A 135 27.81 30.12 -42.52
CA ASP A 135 28.27 31.52 -42.66
C ASP A 135 27.50 32.76 -42.15
N SER A 136 28.30 33.63 -41.50
CA SER A 136 28.02 34.98 -40.98
C SER A 136 28.18 36.07 -42.09
N PRO A 137 28.24 37.41 -41.82
CA PRO A 137 27.92 38.20 -40.61
C PRO A 137 27.12 39.51 -40.88
N ALA A 138 26.87 40.25 -39.80
CA ALA A 138 26.90 41.72 -39.68
C ALA A 138 25.57 42.52 -39.63
N GLU A 139 25.49 43.29 -38.53
CA GLU A 139 25.03 44.68 -38.42
C GLU A 139 23.58 45.06 -38.01
N VAL A 140 23.55 45.78 -36.88
CA VAL A 140 22.86 47.05 -36.62
C VAL A 140 21.37 47.01 -36.23
N SER A 141 21.17 47.21 -34.92
CA SER A 141 20.36 48.28 -34.29
C SER A 141 19.06 48.68 -35.00
N THR A 142 17.91 48.46 -34.35
CA THR A 142 17.19 49.56 -33.66
C THR A 142 15.95 49.05 -32.92
N ARG A 143 15.81 49.50 -31.67
CA ARG A 143 14.57 49.51 -30.89
C ARG A 143 13.48 50.28 -31.63
N LYS A 144 12.23 49.79 -31.57
CA LYS A 144 11.04 50.63 -31.36
C LYS A 144 9.83 49.80 -30.92
N TYR A 145 9.41 50.04 -29.68
CA TYR A 145 8.06 49.75 -29.21
C TYR A 145 7.05 50.66 -29.91
N ARG A 146 5.92 50.09 -30.37
CA ARG A 146 4.61 50.76 -30.36
C ARG A 146 3.49 49.75 -30.10
N HIS A 147 2.75 50.03 -29.04
CA HIS A 147 1.36 49.61 -28.81
C HIS A 147 0.42 50.20 -29.87
N ARG A 148 -0.61 49.46 -30.28
CA ARG A 148 -2.05 49.62 -29.93
C ARG A 148 -2.97 49.01 -30.99
N ASP A 149 -3.92 48.23 -30.49
CA ASP A 149 -5.35 48.17 -30.79
C ASP A 149 -5.90 47.59 -32.12
N ASP A 150 -6.71 46.55 -31.88
CA ASP A 150 -8.10 46.35 -32.31
C ASP A 150 -8.47 45.62 -33.63
N ASP A 151 -9.44 44.73 -33.40
CA ASP A 151 -10.53 44.21 -34.24
C ASP A 151 -10.38 42.91 -35.05
N GLU A 152 -11.19 41.94 -34.58
CA GLU A 152 -12.07 41.00 -35.27
C GLU A 152 -11.57 40.31 -36.55
N ASP A 153 -11.48 38.98 -36.52
CA ASP A 153 -12.31 38.16 -37.41
C ASP A 153 -12.37 36.68 -37.00
N ASP A 154 -13.60 36.20 -37.10
CA ASP A 154 -14.16 34.90 -36.78
C ASP A 154 -13.69 33.79 -37.74
N TYR A 155 -13.30 32.63 -37.20
CA TYR A 155 -13.38 31.35 -37.93
C TYR A 155 -13.63 30.18 -36.96
N GLU A 156 -14.90 29.79 -36.87
CA GLU A 156 -15.31 28.46 -36.46
C GLU A 156 -14.57 27.37 -37.28
N GLY A 157 -13.84 26.52 -36.56
CA GLY A 157 -13.27 25.28 -37.09
C GLY A 157 -13.57 24.13 -36.14
N GLY A 158 -14.80 23.59 -36.23
CA GLY A 158 -15.27 22.50 -35.38
C GLY A 158 -14.39 21.24 -35.45
N ARG A 159 -14.03 20.72 -34.28
CA ARG A 159 -13.58 19.33 -34.11
C ARG A 159 -14.57 18.58 -33.22
N LYS A 160 -15.50 17.88 -33.87
CA LYS A 160 -16.24 16.75 -33.29
C LYS A 160 -15.33 15.53 -33.28
N SER A 161 -14.86 15.13 -32.10
CA SER A 161 -14.85 13.72 -31.68
C SER A 161 -14.56 13.65 -30.17
N LYS A 162 -15.60 13.64 -29.35
CA LYS A 162 -15.51 13.13 -27.97
C LYS A 162 -15.73 11.62 -28.07
N LEU A 163 -14.69 10.82 -27.86
CA LEU A 163 -14.82 9.41 -27.52
C LEU A 163 -15.27 9.30 -26.04
N PRO A 164 -16.09 8.31 -25.66
CA PRO A 164 -16.78 8.31 -24.39
C PRO A 164 -15.89 7.73 -23.28
N ALA A 165 -15.28 8.61 -22.48
CA ALA A 165 -14.59 8.22 -21.23
C ALA A 165 -15.58 7.78 -20.12
N ILE A 166 -16.88 7.97 -20.33
CA ILE A 166 -17.93 7.68 -19.34
C ILE A 166 -18.12 6.17 -19.14
N SER A 167 -18.00 5.34 -20.20
CA SER A 167 -18.28 3.90 -20.06
C SER A 167 -17.21 3.13 -19.28
N THR A 168 -15.95 3.58 -19.32
CA THR A 168 -14.85 2.95 -18.59
C THR A 168 -14.87 3.28 -17.09
N VAL A 169 -15.46 4.41 -16.72
CA VAL A 169 -15.55 4.92 -15.34
C VAL A 169 -16.68 4.23 -14.58
N ASP A 170 -17.85 4.08 -15.18
CA ASP A 170 -18.94 3.30 -14.56
C ASP A 170 -18.53 1.82 -14.39
N GLU A 171 -17.80 1.24 -15.34
CA GLU A 171 -17.30 -0.16 -15.27
C GLU A 171 -16.24 -0.36 -14.16
N LEU A 172 -15.39 0.64 -13.89
CA LEU A 172 -14.37 0.58 -12.82
C LEU A 172 -15.02 0.67 -11.42
N ALA A 173 -16.02 1.55 -11.28
CA ALA A 173 -16.81 1.71 -10.06
C ALA A 173 -17.63 0.46 -9.72
N GLU A 174 -18.29 -0.15 -10.71
CA GLU A 174 -19.04 -1.41 -10.56
C GLU A 174 -18.12 -2.59 -10.16
N LYS A 175 -16.89 -2.64 -10.69
CA LYS A 175 -15.90 -3.67 -10.33
C LYS A 175 -15.32 -3.45 -8.93
N LEU A 176 -15.07 -2.20 -8.49
CA LEU A 176 -14.58 -1.90 -7.14
C LEU A 176 -15.67 -2.14 -6.07
N GLU A 177 -16.92 -1.94 -6.46
CA GLU A 177 -18.08 -2.28 -5.66
C GLU A 177 -18.17 -3.77 -5.33
N SER A 178 -18.01 -4.64 -6.32
CA SER A 178 -18.04 -6.10 -6.12
C SER A 178 -17.02 -6.60 -5.08
N VAL A 179 -15.93 -5.84 -4.90
CA VAL A 179 -14.77 -6.18 -4.08
C VAL A 179 -14.93 -5.73 -2.64
N LEU A 180 -15.54 -4.57 -2.41
CA LEU A 180 -15.72 -3.97 -1.08
C LEU A 180 -17.11 -4.25 -0.46
N LEU A 181 -18.03 -4.85 -1.22
CA LEU A 181 -19.35 -5.33 -0.79
C LEU A 181 -19.27 -6.50 0.19
N VAL A 182 -18.70 -6.32 1.37
CA VAL A 182 -18.55 -7.37 2.40
C VAL A 182 -19.88 -8.00 2.87
N CYS A 183 -21.06 -7.46 2.58
CA CYS A 183 -22.33 -8.08 2.99
C CYS A 183 -23.29 -8.28 1.80
N LYS A 184 -23.09 -9.33 1.00
CA LYS A 184 -24.20 -9.93 0.23
C LYS A 184 -24.51 -11.29 0.85
N SER A 185 -25.74 -11.46 1.32
CA SER A 185 -26.45 -12.73 1.28
C SER A 185 -27.26 -12.75 -0.02
N ASP A 186 -26.96 -13.74 -0.86
CA ASP A 186 -27.71 -14.27 -2.01
C ASP A 186 -28.36 -13.28 -2.98
N ASP A 187 -27.76 -13.16 -4.16
CA ASP A 187 -28.53 -13.36 -5.39
C ASP A 187 -27.64 -14.07 -6.42
N HIS A 188 -28.24 -15.02 -7.15
CA HIS A 188 -27.56 -15.94 -8.05
C HIS A 188 -26.91 -15.21 -9.24
N GLY A 189 -25.64 -14.82 -9.07
CA GLY A 189 -24.72 -14.64 -10.20
C GLY A 189 -24.06 -15.98 -10.49
N GLU A 190 -24.18 -16.47 -11.72
CA GLU A 190 -23.52 -17.69 -12.18
C GLU A 190 -22.03 -17.68 -11.79
N ALA A 191 -21.69 -18.47 -10.77
CA ALA A 191 -20.33 -18.91 -10.58
C ALA A 191 -19.97 -19.75 -11.79
N THR A 192 -19.16 -19.22 -12.70
CA THR A 192 -18.53 -20.04 -13.74
C THR A 192 -17.67 -21.08 -13.02
N PRO A 193 -17.97 -22.39 -13.15
CA PRO A 193 -17.14 -23.41 -12.56
C PRO A 193 -15.82 -23.39 -13.34
N ASN A 194 -14.72 -23.08 -12.64
CA ASN A 194 -13.37 -23.29 -13.16
C ASN A 194 -13.24 -24.77 -13.54
N LYS A 195 -13.46 -25.07 -14.82
CA LYS A 195 -13.18 -26.38 -15.40
C LYS A 195 -11.67 -26.55 -15.39
N THR A 196 -11.21 -27.56 -14.66
CA THR A 196 -9.88 -28.15 -14.81
C THR A 196 -9.71 -28.58 -16.28
N GLY A 197 -8.99 -27.77 -17.05
CA GLY A 197 -8.61 -28.10 -18.43
C GLY A 197 -7.59 -29.23 -18.43
N GLN A 198 -7.97 -30.40 -18.92
CA GLN A 198 -7.04 -31.45 -19.31
C GLN A 198 -6.16 -30.96 -20.46
N ALA A 199 -4.86 -31.19 -20.32
CA ALA A 199 -3.86 -30.93 -21.33
C ALA A 199 -4.08 -31.79 -22.59
N LYS A 200 -3.97 -31.18 -23.79
CA LYS A 200 -3.26 -31.71 -24.97
C LYS A 200 -3.41 -30.78 -26.19
N GLY A 201 -2.29 -30.51 -26.87
CA GLY A 201 -2.28 -29.99 -28.24
C GLY A 201 -1.10 -29.08 -28.57
N SER A 202 0.06 -29.67 -28.83
CA SER A 202 1.30 -29.04 -29.30
C SER A 202 1.11 -28.24 -30.60
N SER A 203 1.59 -26.99 -30.65
CA SER A 203 1.99 -26.33 -31.90
C SER A 203 3.44 -25.82 -31.79
N ASN A 204 4.25 -26.25 -32.75
CA ASN A 204 5.69 -26.03 -32.80
C ASN A 204 6.01 -24.55 -33.06
N ARG A 205 6.70 -23.91 -32.12
CA ARG A 205 7.43 -22.66 -32.35
C ARG A 205 8.91 -22.90 -32.00
N ALA A 206 9.78 -22.57 -32.95
CA ALA A 206 11.20 -22.91 -32.95
C ALA A 206 11.91 -22.45 -31.66
N LYS A 207 12.52 -23.41 -30.94
CA LYS A 207 13.36 -23.17 -29.77
C LYS A 207 14.69 -22.57 -30.21
N SER A 208 14.99 -21.37 -29.72
CA SER A 208 16.38 -20.94 -29.49
C SER A 208 16.93 -21.80 -28.34
N GLN A 209 17.95 -22.61 -28.62
CA GLN A 209 18.64 -23.42 -27.61
C GLN A 209 19.44 -22.51 -26.68
N LYS A 210 18.89 -22.18 -25.51
CA LYS A 210 19.67 -21.90 -24.30
C LYS A 210 19.55 -23.11 -23.37
N SER A 211 20.66 -23.51 -22.77
CA SER A 211 20.79 -24.69 -21.91
C SER A 211 19.72 -24.74 -20.82
N ASP A 212 18.83 -25.72 -20.91
CA ASP A 212 17.65 -25.93 -20.07
C ASP A 212 18.03 -26.65 -18.75
N GLN A 213 18.96 -26.07 -17.99
CA GLN A 213 19.11 -26.48 -16.58
C GLN A 213 18.19 -25.61 -15.73
N PRO A 214 17.33 -26.20 -14.88
CA PRO A 214 16.53 -25.41 -13.94
C PRO A 214 17.48 -24.69 -13.00
N VAL A 215 17.55 -23.37 -13.15
CA VAL A 215 18.38 -22.52 -12.29
C VAL A 215 17.67 -22.30 -10.98
N ASP A 216 18.31 -22.67 -9.88
CA ASP A 216 17.83 -22.39 -8.53
C ASP A 216 18.06 -20.90 -8.22
N MET A 217 17.10 -20.06 -8.63
CA MET A 217 17.11 -18.61 -8.42
C MET A 217 17.27 -18.25 -6.94
N ARG A 218 16.63 -19.01 -6.04
CA ARG A 218 16.72 -18.78 -4.59
C ARG A 218 18.16 -18.96 -4.12
N ASN A 219 18.81 -20.04 -4.55
CA ASN A 219 20.20 -20.29 -4.20
C ASN A 219 21.15 -19.24 -4.78
N LEU A 220 20.94 -18.82 -6.04
CA LEU A 220 21.73 -17.74 -6.65
C LEU A 220 21.61 -16.42 -5.89
N LEU A 221 20.39 -16.02 -5.53
CA LEU A 221 20.13 -14.82 -4.72
C LEU A 221 20.82 -14.90 -3.36
N MET A 222 20.76 -16.06 -2.69
CA MET A 222 21.44 -16.27 -1.41
C MET A 222 22.97 -16.22 -1.53
N GLN A 223 23.55 -16.80 -2.58
CA GLN A 223 24.99 -16.73 -2.84
C GLN A 223 25.46 -15.30 -3.12
N CYS A 224 24.66 -14.54 -3.88
CA CYS A 224 24.93 -13.13 -4.13
C CYS A 224 24.89 -12.32 -2.82
N ALA A 225 23.84 -12.48 -2.01
CA ALA A 225 23.74 -11.82 -0.72
C ALA A 225 24.90 -12.18 0.22
N GLN A 226 25.32 -13.45 0.25
CA GLN A 226 26.49 -13.90 1.01
C GLN A 226 27.77 -13.18 0.58
N SER A 227 27.97 -13.04 -0.74
CA SER A 227 29.14 -12.35 -1.31
C SER A 227 29.13 -10.85 -0.96
N VAL A 228 27.95 -10.22 -1.01
CA VAL A 228 27.76 -8.83 -0.58
C VAL A 228 28.08 -8.67 0.92
N ALA A 229 27.60 -9.60 1.76
CA ALA A 229 27.84 -9.55 3.20
C ALA A 229 29.31 -9.78 3.59
N SER A 230 30.05 -10.56 2.80
CA SER A 230 31.48 -10.79 3.00
C SER A 230 32.37 -9.77 2.27
N PHE A 231 31.79 -8.70 1.72
CA PHE A 231 32.50 -7.68 0.94
C PHE A 231 33.27 -8.23 -0.28
N ASP A 232 32.87 -9.38 -0.81
CA ASP A 232 33.44 -9.99 -2.01
C ASP A 232 32.74 -9.40 -3.25
N GLN A 233 33.11 -8.17 -3.60
CA GLN A 233 32.48 -7.41 -4.69
C GLN A 233 32.57 -8.12 -6.04
N ARG A 234 33.71 -8.77 -6.34
CA ARG A 234 33.88 -9.49 -7.62
C ARG A 234 32.86 -10.63 -7.74
N ARG A 235 32.77 -11.49 -6.73
CA ARG A 235 31.78 -12.58 -6.74
C ARG A 235 30.35 -12.08 -6.69
N ALA A 236 30.07 -11.01 -5.95
CA ALA A 236 28.74 -10.40 -5.94
C ALA A 236 28.32 -9.93 -7.34
N VAL A 237 29.20 -9.23 -8.06
CA VAL A 237 28.94 -8.76 -9.43
C VAL A 237 28.79 -9.92 -10.42
N GLU A 238 29.62 -10.98 -10.29
CA GLU A 238 29.47 -12.20 -11.10
C GLU A 238 28.11 -12.87 -10.87
N LYS A 239 27.71 -13.03 -9.60
CA LYS A 239 26.42 -13.62 -9.24
C LYS A 239 25.25 -12.75 -9.70
N LEU A 240 25.35 -11.43 -9.63
CA LEU A 240 24.34 -10.53 -10.19
C LEU A 240 24.18 -10.72 -11.70
N LYS A 241 25.28 -10.86 -12.45
CA LYS A 241 25.21 -11.15 -13.89
C LYS A 241 24.50 -12.47 -14.17
N GLU A 242 24.78 -13.50 -13.38
CA GLU A 242 24.12 -14.81 -13.48
C GLU A 242 22.62 -14.69 -13.18
N ILE A 243 22.24 -14.02 -12.09
CA ILE A 243 20.82 -13.76 -11.74
C ILE A 243 20.12 -13.03 -12.89
N ARG A 244 20.71 -11.95 -13.41
CA ARG A 244 20.15 -11.17 -14.52
C ARG A 244 19.96 -11.98 -15.80
N ALA A 245 20.85 -12.93 -16.07
CA ALA A 245 20.72 -13.82 -17.23
C ALA A 245 19.51 -14.77 -17.14
N HIS A 246 18.99 -15.01 -15.93
CA HIS A 246 17.88 -15.92 -15.66
C HIS A 246 16.61 -15.23 -15.14
N SER A 247 16.64 -13.92 -14.87
CA SER A 247 15.51 -13.13 -14.39
C SER A 247 14.83 -12.32 -15.50
N SER A 248 13.57 -11.96 -15.32
CA SER A 248 12.79 -11.13 -16.24
C SER A 248 11.69 -10.40 -15.47
N SER A 249 11.46 -9.12 -15.77
CA SER A 249 10.37 -8.32 -15.19
C SER A 249 8.98 -8.74 -15.69
N GLN A 250 8.91 -9.52 -16.77
CA GLN A 250 7.67 -10.04 -17.38
C GLN A 250 7.67 -11.58 -17.43
N GLY A 251 8.61 -12.22 -16.73
CA GLY A 251 8.73 -13.69 -16.67
C GLY A 251 7.72 -14.30 -15.68
N ASP A 252 7.95 -15.55 -15.29
CA ASP A 252 7.20 -16.18 -14.19
C ASP A 252 7.51 -15.53 -12.83
N ALA A 253 6.75 -15.90 -11.79
CA ALA A 253 6.92 -15.41 -10.42
C ALA A 253 8.38 -15.45 -9.92
N THR A 254 9.12 -16.52 -10.23
CA THR A 254 10.51 -16.69 -9.79
C THR A 254 11.45 -15.75 -10.55
N GLN A 255 11.21 -15.57 -11.84
CA GLN A 255 11.97 -14.65 -12.69
C GLN A 255 11.73 -13.18 -12.29
N ARG A 256 10.48 -12.79 -12.00
CA ARG A 256 10.14 -11.43 -11.55
C ARG A 256 10.72 -11.12 -10.18
N LEU A 257 10.62 -12.07 -9.24
CA LEU A 257 11.27 -11.99 -7.94
C LEU A 257 12.79 -11.81 -8.06
N GLY A 258 13.44 -12.64 -8.88
CA GLY A 258 14.87 -12.56 -9.16
C GLY A 258 15.29 -11.21 -9.74
N TYR A 259 14.50 -10.67 -10.65
CA TYR A 259 14.74 -9.36 -11.27
C TYR A 259 14.76 -8.26 -10.21
N HIS A 260 13.71 -8.15 -9.40
CA HIS A 260 13.62 -7.10 -8.38
C HIS A 260 14.67 -7.24 -7.27
N PHE A 261 14.99 -8.46 -6.85
CA PHE A 261 16.03 -8.67 -5.84
C PHE A 261 17.43 -8.35 -6.38
N ALA A 262 17.69 -8.56 -7.68
CA ALA A 262 18.92 -8.13 -8.32
C ALA A 262 19.05 -6.60 -8.31
N GLU A 263 17.98 -5.86 -8.61
CA GLU A 263 17.96 -4.40 -8.53
C GLU A 263 18.26 -3.91 -7.10
N ALA A 264 17.66 -4.55 -6.09
CA ALA A 264 17.90 -4.20 -4.68
C ALA A 264 19.36 -4.43 -4.27
N LEU A 265 19.94 -5.56 -4.69
CA LEU A 265 21.32 -5.94 -4.40
C LEU A 265 22.31 -5.02 -5.12
N GLU A 266 22.05 -4.65 -6.38
CA GLU A 266 22.89 -3.71 -7.11
C GLU A 266 22.87 -2.32 -6.45
N ALA A 267 21.70 -1.81 -6.06
CA ALA A 267 21.60 -0.56 -5.32
C ALA A 267 22.41 -0.59 -4.02
N ARG A 268 22.37 -1.71 -3.30
CA ARG A 268 23.20 -1.91 -2.09
C ARG A 268 24.70 -1.88 -2.39
N ILE A 269 25.14 -2.57 -3.45
CA ILE A 269 26.56 -2.68 -3.82
C ILE A 269 27.12 -1.33 -4.27
N THR A 270 26.32 -0.58 -5.03
CA THR A 270 26.72 0.71 -5.61
C THR A 270 26.53 1.88 -4.65
N GLY A 271 25.76 1.70 -3.57
CA GLY A 271 25.40 2.78 -2.65
C GLY A 271 24.40 3.77 -3.26
N LEU A 272 23.70 3.40 -4.34
CA LEU A 272 22.66 4.25 -4.90
C LEU A 272 21.45 4.32 -3.96
N MET A 273 21.15 5.53 -3.49
CA MET A 273 19.98 5.79 -2.64
C MET A 273 18.67 5.76 -3.43
N THR A 274 18.73 5.84 -4.76
CA THR A 274 17.56 5.79 -5.64
C THR A 274 17.62 4.55 -6.54
N THR A 275 16.63 3.66 -6.38
CA THR A 275 16.36 2.56 -7.31
C THR A 275 15.29 2.96 -8.33
N PRO A 276 15.20 2.30 -9.50
CA PRO A 276 14.11 2.53 -10.45
C PRO A 276 12.72 2.38 -9.82
N VAL A 277 12.56 1.44 -8.88
CA VAL A 277 11.31 1.24 -8.13
C VAL A 277 11.01 2.45 -7.23
N THR A 278 11.96 2.90 -6.41
CA THR A 278 11.75 4.06 -5.53
C THR A 278 11.56 5.37 -6.28
N ALA A 279 12.20 5.53 -7.44
CA ALA A 279 12.08 6.71 -8.29
C ALA A 279 10.75 6.76 -9.07
N THR A 280 10.16 5.59 -9.37
CA THR A 280 8.86 5.51 -10.07
C THR A 280 7.68 5.52 -9.12
N SER A 281 7.81 4.98 -7.89
CA SER A 281 6.75 5.04 -6.88
C SER A 281 6.36 6.47 -6.52
N SER A 282 7.31 7.42 -6.50
CA SER A 282 7.03 8.85 -6.24
C SER A 282 6.29 9.57 -7.37
N ARG A 283 6.13 8.93 -8.54
CA ARG A 283 5.46 9.47 -9.74
C ARG A 283 4.15 8.74 -10.09
N THR A 284 3.69 7.84 -9.24
CA THR A 284 2.46 7.08 -9.50
C THR A 284 1.26 8.01 -9.37
N SER A 285 0.46 8.12 -10.42
CA SER A 285 -0.77 8.93 -10.39
C SER A 285 -1.79 8.34 -9.41
N MET A 286 -2.74 9.16 -8.95
CA MET A 286 -3.82 8.69 -8.08
C MET A 286 -4.70 7.64 -8.78
N VAL A 287 -4.92 7.81 -10.09
CA VAL A 287 -5.66 6.87 -10.94
C VAL A 287 -4.96 5.51 -10.99
N ASP A 288 -3.63 5.50 -11.15
CA ASP A 288 -2.87 4.25 -11.15
C ASP A 288 -2.91 3.58 -9.76
N ILE A 289 -2.82 4.36 -8.68
CA ILE A 289 -2.98 3.84 -7.31
C ILE A 289 -4.37 3.22 -7.10
N LEU A 290 -5.43 3.85 -7.63
CA LEU A 290 -6.78 3.32 -7.54
C LEU A 290 -6.93 2.01 -8.32
N LYS A 291 -6.41 1.94 -9.54
CA LYS A 291 -6.38 0.72 -10.36
C LYS A 291 -5.61 -0.41 -9.66
N ALA A 292 -4.45 -0.10 -9.08
CA ALA A 292 -3.66 -1.05 -8.31
C ALA A 292 -4.43 -1.54 -7.07
N PHE A 293 -5.05 -0.63 -6.33
CA PHE A 293 -5.84 -0.95 -5.15
C PHE A 293 -7.00 -1.87 -5.50
N GLN A 294 -7.69 -1.62 -6.61
CA GLN A 294 -8.77 -2.48 -7.10
C GLN A 294 -8.29 -3.88 -7.47
N ALA A 295 -7.24 -3.98 -8.28
CA ALA A 295 -6.66 -5.27 -8.67
C ALA A 295 -6.18 -6.06 -7.45
N PHE A 296 -5.55 -5.38 -6.50
CA PHE A 296 -5.14 -5.97 -5.23
C PHE A 296 -6.32 -6.47 -4.40
N ALA A 297 -7.35 -5.65 -4.24
CA ALA A 297 -8.50 -5.99 -3.41
C ALA A 297 -9.32 -7.15 -4.00
N GLN A 298 -9.30 -7.33 -5.33
CA GLN A 298 -9.82 -8.53 -6.02
C GLN A 298 -8.96 -9.76 -5.75
N ALA A 299 -7.64 -9.60 -5.78
CA ALA A 299 -6.69 -10.70 -5.70
C ALA A 299 -6.38 -11.18 -4.28
N CYS A 300 -6.51 -10.31 -3.28
CA CYS A 300 -6.08 -10.56 -1.90
C CYS A 300 -7.08 -9.94 -0.90
N PRO A 301 -7.60 -10.73 0.06
CA PRO A 301 -8.59 -10.24 1.01
C PRO A 301 -7.97 -9.37 2.13
N SER A 302 -6.64 -9.35 2.25
CA SER A 302 -5.96 -8.95 3.50
C SER A 302 -6.33 -7.55 3.98
N LEU A 303 -6.26 -6.56 3.10
CA LEU A 303 -6.60 -5.18 3.46
C LEU A 303 -8.11 -4.98 3.64
N ILE A 304 -8.91 -5.61 2.78
CA ILE A 304 -10.38 -5.50 2.84
C ILE A 304 -10.92 -6.07 4.14
N MET A 305 -10.36 -7.18 4.61
CA MET A 305 -10.74 -7.80 5.87
C MET A 305 -10.26 -7.00 7.08
N CYS A 306 -9.12 -6.30 6.97
CA CYS A 306 -8.72 -5.33 7.98
C CYS A 306 -9.75 -4.20 8.10
N TYR A 307 -10.13 -3.59 6.97
CA TYR A 307 -11.13 -2.52 6.94
C TYR A 307 -12.50 -3.00 7.40
N PHE A 308 -12.95 -4.17 6.96
CA PHE A 308 -14.21 -4.76 7.40
C PHE A 308 -14.25 -4.92 8.91
N THR A 309 -13.25 -5.59 9.47
CA THR A 309 -13.21 -5.92 10.90
C THR A 309 -13.11 -4.64 11.73
N ALA A 310 -12.26 -3.71 11.32
CA ALA A 310 -12.10 -2.40 11.95
C ALA A 310 -13.42 -1.61 11.92
N ASN A 311 -13.99 -1.41 10.74
CA ASN A 311 -15.21 -0.62 10.58
C ASN A 311 -16.41 -1.22 11.31
N ARG A 312 -16.57 -2.55 11.29
CA ARG A 312 -17.66 -3.18 12.02
C ARG A 312 -17.49 -3.06 13.54
N THR A 313 -16.25 -3.18 14.03
CA THR A 313 -15.94 -2.95 15.45
C THR A 313 -16.20 -1.50 15.86
N ILE A 314 -15.82 -0.52 15.02
CA ILE A 314 -16.10 0.90 15.26
C ILE A 314 -17.60 1.17 15.24
N TYR A 315 -18.33 0.59 14.28
CA TYR A 315 -19.78 0.75 14.20
C TYR A 315 -20.49 0.25 15.46
N ASP A 316 -20.11 -0.95 15.94
CA ASP A 316 -20.67 -1.53 17.17
C ASP A 316 -20.36 -0.63 18.39
N LEU A 317 -19.13 -0.11 18.48
CA LEU A 317 -18.72 0.85 19.52
C LEU A 317 -19.54 2.14 19.46
N ALA A 318 -19.79 2.66 18.26
CA ALA A 318 -20.51 3.90 18.03
C ALA A 318 -22.03 3.77 18.18
N SER A 319 -22.58 2.59 18.53
CA SER A 319 -24.03 2.35 18.59
C SER A 319 -24.83 3.37 19.41
N LYS A 320 -24.22 3.98 20.45
CA LYS A 320 -24.85 5.00 21.31
C LYS A 320 -24.10 6.33 21.34
N ALA A 321 -23.06 6.49 20.53
CA ALA A 321 -22.25 7.70 20.53
C ALA A 321 -23.03 8.87 19.90
N THR A 322 -22.96 10.06 20.52
CA THR A 322 -23.41 11.31 19.91
C THR A 322 -22.33 11.90 19.01
N THR A 323 -21.07 11.75 19.42
CA THR A 323 -19.88 12.15 18.66
C THR A 323 -18.91 10.97 18.62
N LEU A 324 -18.45 10.62 17.42
CA LEU A 324 -17.41 9.63 17.17
C LEU A 324 -16.20 10.35 16.60
N HIS A 325 -15.07 10.30 17.32
CA HIS A 325 -13.80 10.88 16.87
C HIS A 325 -12.83 9.76 16.50
N ILE A 326 -12.47 9.69 15.22
CA ILE A 326 -11.50 8.75 14.67
C ILE A 326 -10.19 9.50 14.45
N ILE A 327 -9.12 9.04 15.10
CA ILE A 327 -7.76 9.52 14.92
C ILE A 327 -7.02 8.45 14.12
N ASP A 328 -6.80 8.72 12.83
CA ASP A 328 -6.29 7.74 11.87
C ASP A 328 -4.81 8.00 11.53
N PHE A 329 -3.95 7.15 12.08
CA PHE A 329 -2.51 7.17 11.83
C PHE A 329 -2.17 6.43 10.53
N GLY A 330 -1.92 7.22 9.50
CA GLY A 330 -1.61 6.77 8.14
C GLY A 330 -2.86 6.65 7.28
N ILE A 331 -3.71 7.68 7.33
CA ILE A 331 -5.01 7.75 6.62
C ILE A 331 -4.88 7.61 5.10
N LEU A 332 -3.71 7.92 4.52
CA LEU A 332 -3.45 7.90 3.08
C LEU A 332 -4.59 8.58 2.28
N TYR A 333 -5.29 7.82 1.43
CA TYR A 333 -6.39 8.27 0.57
C TYR A 333 -7.77 8.15 1.23
N GLY A 334 -7.85 7.62 2.46
CA GLY A 334 -9.09 7.48 3.22
C GLY A 334 -10.00 6.33 2.78
N PHE A 335 -9.50 5.35 2.01
CA PHE A 335 -10.31 4.26 1.43
C PHE A 335 -11.04 3.36 2.45
N GLN A 336 -10.62 3.36 3.72
CA GLN A 336 -11.31 2.64 4.78
C GLN A 336 -12.69 3.24 5.08
N TRP A 337 -12.79 4.57 5.10
CA TRP A 337 -13.88 5.30 5.76
C TRP A 337 -15.22 5.33 5.03
N PRO A 338 -15.30 5.32 3.68
CA PRO A 338 -16.58 5.36 2.98
C PRO A 338 -17.56 4.25 3.39
N CYS A 339 -17.06 3.04 3.64
CA CYS A 339 -17.91 1.94 4.10
C CYS A 339 -18.50 2.19 5.49
N LEU A 340 -17.72 2.79 6.40
CA LEU A 340 -18.17 3.16 7.74
C LEU A 340 -19.14 4.33 7.71
N ILE A 341 -18.85 5.39 6.95
CA ILE A 341 -19.70 6.59 6.83
C ILE A 341 -21.11 6.19 6.38
N ARG A 342 -21.20 5.32 5.37
CA ARG A 342 -22.50 4.82 4.93
C ARG A 342 -23.19 3.94 5.98
N ALA A 343 -22.45 3.11 6.72
CA ALA A 343 -23.05 2.34 7.80
C ALA A 343 -23.62 3.27 8.89
N LEU A 344 -22.89 4.33 9.24
CA LEU A 344 -23.30 5.33 10.22
C LEU A 344 -24.52 6.14 9.77
N SER A 345 -24.64 6.48 8.47
CA SER A 345 -25.82 7.19 7.96
C SER A 345 -27.11 6.38 8.11
N ALA A 346 -27.00 5.05 8.03
CA ALA A 346 -28.11 4.11 8.24
C ALA A 346 -28.30 3.70 9.71
N ARG A 347 -27.53 4.26 10.66
CA ARG A 347 -27.60 3.89 12.08
C ARG A 347 -28.99 4.24 12.66
N PRO A 348 -29.61 3.35 13.45
CA PRO A 348 -30.82 3.68 14.19
C PRO A 348 -30.59 4.91 15.10
N GLY A 349 -31.50 5.89 15.03
CA GLY A 349 -31.36 7.17 15.74
C GLY A 349 -30.52 8.22 15.00
N GLY A 350 -30.08 7.94 13.77
CA GLY A 350 -29.30 8.84 12.92
C GLY A 350 -27.78 8.75 13.14
N PRO A 351 -26.98 9.29 12.22
CA PRO A 351 -25.52 9.30 12.34
C PRO A 351 -25.05 10.15 13.53
N PRO A 352 -23.91 9.80 14.18
CA PRO A 352 -23.26 10.71 15.12
C PRO A 352 -22.59 11.85 14.36
N LEU A 353 -22.18 12.91 15.07
CA LEU A 353 -21.14 13.81 14.58
C LEU A 353 -19.86 12.98 14.39
N LEU A 354 -19.42 12.85 13.14
CA LEU A 354 -18.19 12.15 12.79
C LEU A 354 -17.04 13.16 12.72
N ARG A 355 -16.13 13.08 13.68
CA ARG A 355 -14.85 13.80 13.68
C ARG A 355 -13.76 12.87 13.17
N VAL A 356 -12.95 13.31 12.22
CA VAL A 356 -11.77 12.57 11.75
C VAL A 356 -10.54 13.46 11.82
N THR A 357 -9.54 13.02 12.57
CA THR A 357 -8.19 13.57 12.51
C THR A 357 -7.34 12.65 11.62
N GLY A 358 -7.09 13.08 10.38
CA GLY A 358 -6.27 12.35 9.42
C GLY A 358 -4.79 12.66 9.59
N ILE A 359 -3.98 11.64 9.89
CA ILE A 359 -2.54 11.81 10.14
C ILE A 359 -1.76 11.08 9.06
N GLU A 360 -0.75 11.72 8.48
CA GLU A 360 0.15 11.11 7.51
C GLU A 360 1.58 11.65 7.62
N LEU A 361 2.55 10.88 7.14
CA LEU A 361 3.91 11.37 6.95
C LEU A 361 3.93 12.48 5.88
N PRO A 362 4.75 13.54 6.06
CA PRO A 362 4.89 14.60 5.07
C PRO A 362 5.28 14.05 3.70
N GLN A 363 4.64 14.53 2.64
CA GLN A 363 5.08 14.30 1.27
C GLN A 363 6.38 15.07 0.99
N SER A 364 7.21 14.54 0.09
CA SER A 364 8.34 15.28 -0.46
C SER A 364 7.87 16.44 -1.32
N GLY A 365 8.68 17.50 -1.44
CA GLY A 365 8.39 18.67 -2.25
C GLY A 365 7.73 19.81 -1.47
N PHE A 366 7.16 20.78 -2.20
CA PHE A 366 6.67 22.05 -1.64
C PHE A 366 5.29 21.96 -0.96
N ARG A 367 4.59 20.83 -1.11
CA ARG A 367 3.23 20.60 -0.58
C ARG A 367 3.16 19.35 0.30
N PRO A 368 3.82 19.36 1.48
CA PRO A 368 3.94 18.18 2.33
C PRO A 368 2.60 17.64 2.87
N SER A 369 1.57 18.48 2.98
CA SER A 369 0.25 18.13 3.52
C SER A 369 -0.83 17.89 2.46
N GLU A 370 -0.57 18.15 1.18
CA GLU A 370 -1.59 18.18 0.13
C GLU A 370 -2.43 16.89 0.04
N ARG A 371 -1.79 15.71 0.12
CA ARG A 371 -2.51 14.44 0.07
C ARG A 371 -3.51 14.29 1.23
N VAL A 372 -3.10 14.64 2.45
CA VAL A 372 -3.94 14.45 3.64
C VAL A 372 -5.05 15.51 3.70
N GLU A 373 -4.81 16.71 3.17
CA GLU A 373 -5.83 17.73 2.95
C GLU A 373 -6.87 17.27 1.94
N GLU A 374 -6.42 16.73 0.80
CA GLU A 374 -7.30 16.20 -0.23
C GLU A 374 -8.18 15.07 0.31
N THR A 375 -7.60 14.17 1.10
CA THR A 375 -8.36 13.12 1.77
C THR A 375 -9.49 13.68 2.64
N GLY A 376 -9.26 14.80 3.33
CA GLY A 376 -10.29 15.49 4.09
C GLY A 376 -11.43 16.01 3.22
N ARG A 377 -11.10 16.67 2.10
CA ARG A 377 -12.08 17.19 1.13
C ARG A 377 -12.92 16.07 0.54
N ARG A 378 -12.28 14.97 0.15
CA ARG A 378 -12.93 13.74 -0.31
C ARG A 378 -13.93 13.18 0.70
N LEU A 379 -13.50 12.97 1.94
CA LEU A 379 -14.37 12.45 2.99
C LEU A 379 -15.51 13.41 3.33
N LYS A 380 -15.28 14.72 3.33
CA LYS A 380 -16.32 15.74 3.56
C LYS A 380 -17.41 15.66 2.51
N ARG A 381 -17.04 15.69 1.22
CA ARG A 381 -18.01 15.59 0.13
C ARG A 381 -18.80 14.26 0.23
N PHE A 382 -18.17 13.16 0.66
CA PHE A 382 -18.85 11.88 0.87
C PHE A 382 -19.85 11.91 2.03
N CYS A 383 -19.46 12.48 3.16
CA CYS A 383 -20.33 12.68 4.31
C CYS A 383 -21.56 13.53 3.95
N ASP A 384 -21.38 14.59 3.15
CA ASP A 384 -22.48 15.44 2.66
C ASP A 384 -23.49 14.65 1.84
N LYS A 385 -23.02 13.77 0.94
CA LYS A 385 -23.88 12.89 0.13
C LYS A 385 -24.77 11.98 0.99
N PHE A 386 -24.28 11.53 2.15
CA PHE A 386 -25.00 10.64 3.05
C PHE A 386 -25.60 11.34 4.27
N ASN A 387 -25.61 12.68 4.29
CA ASN A 387 -26.10 13.50 5.40
C ASN A 387 -25.48 13.12 6.76
N VAL A 388 -24.19 12.80 6.78
CA VAL A 388 -23.44 12.53 8.00
C VAL A 388 -22.79 13.84 8.45
N PRO A 389 -23.11 14.37 9.65
CA PRO A 389 -22.46 15.56 10.16
C PRO A 389 -20.96 15.27 10.36
N PHE A 390 -20.10 16.12 9.81
CA PHE A 390 -18.69 15.79 9.65
C PHE A 390 -17.75 16.97 9.93
N GLU A 391 -16.68 16.68 10.64
CA GLU A 391 -15.58 17.60 10.93
C GLU A 391 -14.25 16.89 10.65
N TYR A 392 -13.32 17.60 10.00
CA TYR A 392 -12.01 17.06 9.64
C TYR A 392 -10.89 17.98 10.07
N SER A 393 -9.86 17.40 10.66
CA SER A 393 -8.56 18.01 10.89
C SER A 393 -7.47 17.10 10.30
N PHE A 394 -6.30 17.66 10.02
CA PHE A 394 -5.18 16.88 9.48
C PHE A 394 -3.86 17.24 10.15
N ILE A 395 -2.95 16.27 10.18
CA ILE A 395 -1.57 16.44 10.62
C ILE A 395 -0.64 15.75 9.62
N ALA A 396 0.26 16.53 9.03
CA ALA A 396 1.33 16.03 8.17
C ALA A 396 2.68 16.14 8.90
N LYS A 397 3.02 15.15 9.73
CA LYS A 397 4.22 15.15 10.58
C LYS A 397 4.76 13.74 10.78
N LYS A 398 6.03 13.65 11.19
CA LYS A 398 6.56 12.40 11.77
C LYS A 398 5.81 12.10 13.06
N TRP A 399 5.36 10.86 13.24
CA TRP A 399 4.40 10.53 14.28
C TRP A 399 4.95 10.69 15.69
N GLU A 400 6.25 10.48 15.87
CA GLU A 400 6.97 10.69 17.12
C GLU A 400 7.09 12.17 17.53
N THR A 401 6.72 13.11 16.65
CA THR A 401 6.75 14.55 16.91
C THR A 401 5.37 15.16 17.20
N ILE A 402 4.31 14.34 17.10
CA ILE A 402 2.94 14.79 17.33
C ILE A 402 2.67 14.85 18.84
N THR A 403 2.07 15.94 19.29
CA THR A 403 1.68 16.14 20.68
C THR A 403 0.18 15.88 20.88
N LEU A 404 -0.23 15.58 22.11
CA LEU A 404 -1.63 15.29 22.45
C LEU A 404 -2.56 16.49 22.16
N ASP A 405 -2.11 17.71 22.45
CA ASP A 405 -2.91 18.93 22.30
C ASP A 405 -3.27 19.22 20.84
N GLU A 406 -2.42 18.80 19.88
CA GLU A 406 -2.67 18.95 18.45
C GLU A 406 -3.84 18.09 17.93
N LEU A 407 -4.22 17.04 18.68
CA LEU A 407 -5.30 16.13 18.28
C LEU A 407 -6.69 16.69 18.61
N VAL A 408 -6.78 17.73 19.44
CA VAL A 408 -8.03 18.43 19.80
C VAL A 408 -9.14 17.43 20.18
N ILE A 409 -8.87 16.64 21.21
CA ILE A 409 -9.79 15.63 21.74
C ILE A 409 -10.76 16.30 22.70
N ASN A 410 -12.06 16.18 22.42
CA ASN A 410 -13.10 16.82 23.21
C ASN A 410 -13.62 15.89 24.31
N SER A 411 -13.93 16.45 25.48
CA SER A 411 -14.53 15.67 26.58
C SER A 411 -15.88 15.09 26.16
N GLY A 412 -16.07 13.79 26.37
CA GLY A 412 -17.35 13.09 26.18
C GLY A 412 -17.58 12.53 24.77
N GLU A 413 -16.64 12.70 23.84
CA GLU A 413 -16.69 12.00 22.55
C GLU A 413 -16.22 10.54 22.69
N THR A 414 -16.73 9.65 21.83
CA THR A 414 -16.20 8.29 21.72
C THR A 414 -14.97 8.32 20.82
N THR A 415 -13.80 7.97 21.34
CA THR A 415 -12.53 8.13 20.64
C THR A 415 -11.97 6.80 20.14
N VAL A 416 -11.58 6.74 18.87
CA VAL A 416 -10.93 5.60 18.23
C VAL A 416 -9.55 6.02 17.74
N VAL A 417 -8.52 5.23 18.08
CA VAL A 417 -7.23 5.29 17.38
C VAL A 417 -7.20 4.16 16.35
N ASN A 418 -6.93 4.49 15.09
CA ASN A 418 -6.81 3.53 13.99
C ASN A 418 -5.38 3.57 13.44
N CYS A 419 -4.73 2.41 13.32
CA CYS A 419 -3.43 2.28 12.66
C CYS A 419 -3.35 0.92 11.95
N ILE A 420 -3.52 0.92 10.62
CA ILE A 420 -3.64 -0.30 9.80
C ILE A 420 -2.58 -0.30 8.69
N LEU A 421 -1.60 -1.19 8.79
CA LEU A 421 -0.50 -1.42 7.83
C LEU A 421 0.45 -0.22 7.64
N ARG A 422 0.79 0.47 8.73
CA ARG A 422 1.51 1.76 8.66
C ARG A 422 2.63 1.91 9.69
N LEU A 423 2.53 1.33 10.88
CA LEU A 423 3.50 1.56 11.95
C LEU A 423 4.88 0.96 11.63
N GLN A 424 4.92 0.01 10.68
CA GLN A 424 6.16 -0.53 10.12
C GLN A 424 7.05 0.51 9.40
N TYR A 425 6.51 1.68 9.03
CA TYR A 425 7.28 2.75 8.38
C TYR A 425 7.88 3.76 9.37
N THR A 426 7.47 3.70 10.63
CA THR A 426 8.10 4.49 11.71
C THR A 426 9.43 3.84 12.08
N ALA A 427 10.47 4.63 12.36
CA ALA A 427 11.76 4.10 12.77
C ALA A 427 11.69 3.34 14.11
N ASP A 428 12.60 2.38 14.29
CA ASP A 428 12.72 1.56 15.50
C ASP A 428 14.03 1.83 16.25
N GLU A 429 14.31 1.03 17.26
CA GLU A 429 15.53 1.10 18.08
C GLU A 429 16.84 0.92 17.31
N THR A 430 16.81 0.48 16.04
CA THR A 430 18.02 0.40 15.21
C THR A 430 18.46 1.76 14.67
N VAL A 431 17.61 2.79 14.77
CA VAL A 431 17.92 4.18 14.35
C VAL A 431 18.13 5.09 15.56
N SER A 432 17.33 4.93 16.62
CA SER A 432 17.38 5.76 17.82
C SER A 432 17.11 4.92 19.06
N LEU A 433 17.90 5.08 20.12
CA LEU A 433 17.69 4.40 21.41
C LEU A 433 16.27 4.60 21.96
N ASN A 434 15.75 5.82 21.81
CA ASN A 434 14.35 6.12 22.06
C ASN A 434 13.58 5.84 20.76
N SER A 435 13.04 4.64 20.65
CA SER A 435 12.35 4.14 19.46
C SER A 435 11.15 5.03 19.09
N PRO A 436 11.14 5.67 17.89
CA PRO A 436 10.01 6.50 17.44
C PRO A 436 8.67 5.76 17.44
N ARG A 437 8.67 4.44 17.17
CA ARG A 437 7.48 3.59 17.32
C ARG A 437 6.94 3.56 18.73
N ASP A 438 7.82 3.43 19.72
CA ASP A 438 7.42 3.37 21.13
C ASP A 438 6.89 4.75 21.57
N THR A 439 7.45 5.86 21.05
CA THR A 439 6.91 7.21 21.24
C THR A 439 5.50 7.36 20.66
N ALA A 440 5.26 6.86 19.44
CA ALA A 440 3.92 6.88 18.84
C ALA A 440 2.93 6.04 19.65
N LEU A 441 3.30 4.83 20.09
CA LEU A 441 2.46 3.99 20.94
C LEU A 441 2.15 4.66 22.29
N LYS A 442 3.11 5.41 22.86
CA LYS A 442 2.88 6.22 24.05
C LYS A 442 1.84 7.31 23.78
N LEU A 443 1.95 8.04 22.67
CA LEU A 443 0.92 9.00 22.27
C LEU A 443 -0.45 8.32 22.13
N PHE A 444 -0.53 7.13 21.53
CA PHE A 444 -1.79 6.39 21.43
C PHE A 444 -2.38 6.08 22.81
N ARG A 445 -1.52 5.78 23.79
CA ARG A 445 -1.94 5.55 25.17
C ARG A 445 -2.40 6.84 25.84
N ASP A 446 -1.73 7.95 25.59
CA ASP A 446 -2.03 9.27 26.15
C ASP A 446 -3.34 9.85 25.60
N ILE A 447 -3.70 9.52 24.35
CA ILE A 447 -5.05 9.75 23.79
C ILE A 447 -6.14 9.09 24.64
N ASN A 448 -5.81 7.99 25.32
CA ASN A 448 -6.73 7.20 26.14
C ASN A 448 -8.02 6.79 25.40
N PRO A 449 -7.94 6.15 24.22
CA PRO A 449 -9.10 5.88 23.37
C PRO A 449 -10.03 4.80 23.94
N ASP A 450 -11.30 4.86 23.53
CA ASP A 450 -12.28 3.79 23.79
C ASP A 450 -11.95 2.49 23.04
N LEU A 451 -11.25 2.62 21.92
CA LEU A 451 -10.77 1.53 21.08
C LEU A 451 -9.49 1.94 20.34
N PHE A 452 -8.46 1.10 20.41
CA PHE A 452 -7.31 1.16 19.53
C PHE A 452 -7.33 -0.04 18.58
N LEU A 453 -7.44 0.22 17.29
CA LEU A 453 -7.38 -0.76 16.21
C LEU A 453 -5.98 -0.80 15.62
N PHE A 454 -5.41 -2.00 15.59
CA PHE A 454 -4.06 -2.21 15.07
C PHE A 454 -4.05 -3.38 14.09
N ALA A 455 -3.47 -3.17 12.91
CA ALA A 455 -3.18 -4.25 11.97
C ALA A 455 -1.85 -4.04 11.29
N GLU A 456 -1.09 -5.11 11.04
CA GLU A 456 0.22 -5.01 10.42
C GLU A 456 0.58 -6.27 9.62
N ILE A 457 1.54 -6.13 8.71
CA ILE A 457 2.19 -7.28 8.05
C ILE A 457 2.93 -8.09 9.11
N ASN A 458 2.78 -9.42 9.08
CA ASN A 458 3.53 -10.34 9.91
C ASN A 458 4.88 -10.68 9.25
N GLY A 459 5.86 -9.77 9.39
CA GLY A 459 7.18 -9.90 8.77
C GLY A 459 8.29 -10.27 9.76
N THR A 460 9.20 -11.15 9.33
CA THR A 460 10.42 -11.56 10.07
C THR A 460 11.70 -10.88 9.54
N TYR A 461 11.56 -9.94 8.61
CA TYR A 461 12.65 -9.37 7.83
C TYR A 461 13.03 -7.93 8.25
N ASN A 462 13.08 -7.68 9.56
CA ASN A 462 13.65 -6.47 10.16
C ASN A 462 14.88 -6.77 11.05
N SER A 463 15.59 -7.88 10.78
CA SER A 463 16.83 -8.20 11.49
C SER A 463 17.89 -7.10 11.30
N PRO A 464 18.67 -6.74 12.34
CA PRO A 464 19.80 -5.81 12.19
C PRO A 464 20.89 -6.40 11.28
N PHE A 465 21.00 -7.72 11.20
CA PHE A 465 21.95 -8.42 10.34
C PHE A 465 21.40 -8.60 8.92
N PHE A 466 22.14 -8.12 7.92
CA PHE A 466 21.75 -8.13 6.51
C PHE A 466 21.38 -9.52 5.98
N LEU A 467 22.21 -10.55 6.18
CA LEU A 467 21.94 -11.88 5.62
C LEU A 467 20.66 -12.53 6.15
N THR A 468 20.45 -12.44 7.47
CA THR A 468 19.22 -12.91 8.09
C THR A 468 18.04 -12.16 7.47
N ARG A 469 18.12 -10.83 7.41
CA ARG A 469 17.07 -9.99 6.87
C ARG A 469 16.75 -10.30 5.40
N PHE A 470 17.78 -10.47 4.57
CA PHE A 470 17.66 -10.83 3.15
C PHE A 470 16.97 -12.18 2.97
N ARG A 471 17.37 -13.21 3.72
CA ARG A 471 16.77 -14.55 3.66
C ARG A 471 15.29 -14.51 4.03
N GLU A 472 14.94 -13.80 5.10
CA GLU A 472 13.55 -13.66 5.55
C GLU A 472 12.71 -12.84 4.54
N ALA A 473 13.29 -11.79 3.94
CA ALA A 473 12.63 -11.01 2.89
C ALA A 473 12.38 -11.86 1.64
N LEU A 474 13.39 -12.63 1.20
CA LEU A 474 13.27 -13.57 0.07
C LEU A 474 12.16 -14.58 0.34
N PHE A 475 12.11 -15.15 1.54
CA PHE A 475 11.07 -16.09 1.92
C PHE A 475 9.68 -15.43 1.93
N HIS A 476 9.54 -14.22 2.47
CA HIS A 476 8.28 -13.46 2.48
C HIS A 476 7.80 -13.12 1.08
N CYS A 477 8.63 -12.48 0.27
CA CYS A 477 8.31 -12.10 -1.10
C CYS A 477 8.01 -13.32 -1.96
N SER A 478 8.73 -14.45 -1.81
CA SER A 478 8.40 -15.68 -2.54
C SER A 478 6.96 -16.13 -2.30
N SER A 479 6.45 -16.04 -1.07
CA SER A 479 5.04 -16.37 -0.78
C SER A 479 4.07 -15.37 -1.38
N LEU A 480 4.40 -14.08 -1.42
CA LEU A 480 3.55 -13.07 -2.06
C LEU A 480 3.53 -13.23 -3.58
N PHE A 481 4.69 -13.48 -4.22
CA PHE A 481 4.76 -13.76 -5.65
C PHE A 481 3.99 -15.03 -6.02
N ASP A 482 4.10 -16.12 -5.25
CA ASP A 482 3.28 -17.33 -5.44
C ASP A 482 1.77 -17.02 -5.32
N MET A 483 1.39 -16.21 -4.33
CA MET A 483 0.01 -15.79 -4.12
C MET A 483 -0.53 -15.01 -5.33
N TYR A 484 0.14 -13.94 -5.74
CA TYR A 484 -0.35 -13.11 -6.84
C TYR A 484 -0.22 -13.76 -8.21
N GLU A 485 0.75 -14.66 -8.41
CA GLU A 485 0.79 -15.51 -9.60
C GLU A 485 -0.47 -16.38 -9.70
N THR A 486 -1.00 -16.83 -8.55
CA THR A 486 -2.20 -17.66 -8.48
C THR A 486 -3.48 -16.82 -8.58
N THR A 487 -3.51 -15.60 -8.02
CA THR A 487 -4.75 -14.85 -7.80
C THR A 487 -4.97 -13.67 -8.74
N ILE A 488 -3.93 -13.17 -9.43
CA ILE A 488 -4.04 -12.14 -10.46
C ILE A 488 -3.98 -12.81 -11.82
N GLN A 489 -4.88 -12.48 -12.74
CA GLN A 489 -4.85 -12.98 -14.11
C GLN A 489 -3.56 -12.53 -14.85
N GLU A 490 -3.05 -13.35 -15.77
CA GLU A 490 -1.79 -13.08 -16.48
C GLU A 490 -1.86 -11.82 -17.36
N ASP A 491 -3.02 -11.54 -17.95
CA ASP A 491 -3.30 -10.40 -18.82
C ASP A 491 -3.72 -9.13 -18.07
N ASN A 492 -3.76 -9.17 -16.73
CA ASN A 492 -4.13 -8.01 -15.93
C ASN A 492 -3.03 -6.93 -15.99
N GLU A 493 -3.34 -5.83 -16.66
CA GLU A 493 -2.43 -4.70 -16.86
C GLU A 493 -1.90 -4.08 -15.54
N CYS A 494 -2.62 -4.27 -14.43
CA CYS A 494 -2.24 -3.75 -13.12
C CYS A 494 -1.31 -4.67 -12.33
N ARG A 495 -1.03 -5.91 -12.79
CA ARG A 495 -0.18 -6.88 -12.07
C ARG A 495 1.17 -6.28 -11.70
N THR A 496 1.87 -5.69 -12.68
CA THR A 496 3.18 -5.07 -12.47
C THR A 496 3.13 -3.96 -11.41
N LEU A 497 2.06 -3.17 -11.43
CA LEU A 497 1.87 -2.06 -10.50
C LEU A 497 1.59 -2.56 -9.07
N VAL A 498 0.74 -3.58 -8.94
CA VAL A 498 0.45 -4.25 -7.65
C VAL A 498 1.72 -4.86 -7.06
N GLU A 499 2.49 -5.62 -7.85
CA GLU A 499 3.75 -6.22 -7.40
C GLU A 499 4.75 -5.14 -6.96
N ARG A 500 4.89 -4.07 -7.75
CA ARG A 500 5.80 -2.95 -7.44
C ARG A 500 5.42 -2.27 -6.13
N GLU A 501 4.17 -1.81 -6.01
CA GLU A 501 3.73 -0.94 -4.91
C GLU A 501 3.46 -1.69 -3.60
N LEU A 502 3.03 -2.96 -3.65
CA LEU A 502 2.61 -3.71 -2.47
C LEU A 502 3.59 -4.79 -2.00
N ILE A 503 4.53 -5.22 -2.85
CA ILE A 503 5.49 -6.28 -2.51
C ILE A 503 6.91 -5.73 -2.53
N ILE A 504 7.30 -5.19 -3.69
CA ILE A 504 8.71 -4.93 -3.99
C ILE A 504 9.20 -3.69 -3.29
N ARG A 505 8.40 -2.62 -3.20
CA ARG A 505 8.82 -1.36 -2.58
C ARG A 505 9.41 -1.55 -1.17
N ASP A 506 8.71 -2.29 -0.32
CA ASP A 506 9.14 -2.53 1.05
C ASP A 506 10.36 -3.48 1.11
N ALA A 507 10.39 -4.51 0.26
CA ALA A 507 11.52 -5.44 0.15
C ALA A 507 12.80 -4.76 -0.36
N MET A 508 12.68 -3.88 -1.36
CA MET A 508 13.79 -3.07 -1.89
C MET A 508 14.38 -2.23 -0.76
N SER A 509 13.54 -1.55 0.03
CA SER A 509 14.00 -0.77 1.18
C SER A 509 14.83 -1.60 2.16
N VAL A 510 14.32 -2.79 2.49
CA VAL A 510 14.91 -3.74 3.43
C VAL A 510 16.28 -4.26 2.95
N ILE A 511 16.43 -4.48 1.65
CA ILE A 511 17.64 -5.08 1.06
C ILE A 511 18.67 -4.00 0.74
N ALA A 512 18.25 -2.92 0.07
CA ALA A 512 19.13 -1.88 -0.45
C ALA A 512 19.70 -0.99 0.66
N TYR A 513 18.89 -0.63 1.66
CA TYR A 513 19.22 0.45 2.59
C TYR A 513 19.52 -0.05 4.02
N GLU A 514 20.19 0.82 4.79
CA GLU A 514 20.48 0.66 6.22
C GLU A 514 20.17 1.97 6.97
N GLY A 515 20.25 1.95 8.30
CA GLY A 515 20.10 3.15 9.11
C GLY A 515 18.76 3.85 8.85
N ALA A 516 18.75 5.19 8.82
CA ALA A 516 17.55 5.99 8.62
C ALA A 516 16.92 5.86 7.22
N GLU A 517 17.73 5.54 6.19
CA GLU A 517 17.27 5.41 4.80
C GLU A 517 16.37 4.17 4.59
N ARG A 518 16.53 3.16 5.45
CA ARG A 518 15.63 2.00 5.47
C ARG A 518 14.29 2.37 6.11
N PHE A 519 13.30 2.70 5.29
CA PHE A 519 11.98 3.09 5.79
C PHE A 519 11.11 1.89 6.20
N ALA A 520 11.18 0.74 5.51
CA ALA A 520 10.34 -0.42 5.82
C ALA A 520 11.00 -1.30 6.88
N ARG A 521 10.30 -1.53 8.00
CA ARG A 521 10.83 -2.34 9.11
C ARG A 521 9.72 -3.17 9.77
N PRO A 522 9.24 -4.23 9.09
CA PRO A 522 8.13 -5.04 9.58
C PRO A 522 8.54 -5.89 10.78
N GLU A 523 7.61 -6.06 11.70
CA GLU A 523 7.77 -6.93 12.86
C GLU A 523 6.68 -7.98 12.88
N THR A 524 6.94 -9.08 13.58
CA THR A 524 5.92 -10.12 13.80
C THR A 524 4.81 -9.60 14.72
N TYR A 525 3.62 -10.18 14.60
CA TYR A 525 2.51 -9.83 15.50
C TYR A 525 2.87 -10.05 16.99
N LYS A 526 3.77 -10.99 17.31
CA LYS A 526 4.25 -11.24 18.67
C LYS A 526 5.10 -10.09 19.21
N GLN A 527 5.98 -9.54 18.37
CA GLN A 527 6.76 -8.35 18.72
C GLN A 527 5.84 -7.14 18.94
N TRP A 528 4.89 -6.92 18.03
CA TRP A 528 3.88 -5.87 18.19
C TRP A 528 3.05 -6.05 19.46
N GLN A 529 2.61 -7.27 19.76
CA GLN A 529 1.88 -7.57 20.99
C GLN A 529 2.69 -7.16 22.23
N VAL A 530 3.99 -7.48 22.30
CA VAL A 530 4.84 -7.08 23.43
C VAL A 530 4.94 -5.55 23.52
N ARG A 531 5.15 -4.85 22.40
CA ARG A 531 5.23 -3.38 22.37
C ARG A 531 3.94 -2.72 22.85
N ILE A 532 2.80 -3.16 22.33
CA ILE A 532 1.47 -2.60 22.65
C ILE A 532 1.12 -2.85 24.12
N LEU A 533 1.41 -4.06 24.64
CA LEU A 533 1.24 -4.37 26.07
C LEU A 533 2.12 -3.46 26.95
N ARG A 534 3.39 -3.30 26.59
CA ARG A 534 4.34 -2.42 27.31
C ARG A 534 3.92 -0.95 27.28
N ALA A 535 3.26 -0.51 26.21
CA ALA A 535 2.69 0.83 26.09
C ALA A 535 1.44 1.05 26.97
N GLY A 536 1.02 0.06 27.76
CA GLY A 536 -0.09 0.21 28.71
C GLY A 536 -1.46 -0.08 28.11
N PHE A 537 -1.52 -0.91 27.06
CA PHE A 537 -2.76 -1.42 26.50
C PHE A 537 -3.03 -2.87 26.93
N ARG A 538 -4.30 -3.25 26.91
CA ARG A 538 -4.77 -4.63 27.05
C ARG A 538 -5.56 -5.05 25.81
N PRO A 539 -5.44 -6.31 25.37
CA PRO A 539 -6.15 -6.76 24.19
C PRO A 539 -7.66 -6.86 24.47
N VAL A 540 -8.45 -6.68 23.41
CA VAL A 540 -9.90 -6.84 23.39
C VAL A 540 -10.24 -8.02 22.48
N LYS A 541 -11.14 -8.87 22.96
CA LYS A 541 -11.60 -10.01 22.17
C LYS A 541 -12.41 -9.53 20.97
N LEU A 542 -12.04 -10.01 19.79
CA LEU A 542 -12.78 -9.77 18.56
C LEU A 542 -14.17 -10.45 18.61
N SER A 543 -15.16 -9.80 18.02
CA SER A 543 -16.52 -10.34 17.94
C SER A 543 -16.54 -11.64 17.14
N LYS A 544 -17.12 -12.69 17.72
CA LYS A 544 -17.29 -13.99 17.05
C LYS A 544 -18.11 -13.87 15.78
N GLN A 545 -19.08 -12.96 15.75
CA GLN A 545 -19.94 -12.74 14.59
C GLN A 545 -19.13 -12.10 13.45
N ILE A 546 -18.38 -11.02 13.74
CA ILE A 546 -17.50 -10.37 12.75
C ILE A 546 -16.50 -11.39 12.18
N MET A 547 -15.90 -12.23 13.02
CA MET A 547 -14.98 -13.28 12.57
C MET A 547 -15.67 -14.33 11.67
N LYS A 548 -16.91 -14.72 12.01
CA LYS A 548 -17.68 -15.68 11.21
C LYS A 548 -18.00 -15.11 9.84
N ASP A 549 -18.43 -13.85 9.78
CA ASP A 549 -18.80 -13.16 8.55
C ASP A 549 -17.57 -12.94 7.67
N GLY A 550 -16.44 -12.51 8.26
CA GLY A 550 -15.16 -12.40 7.56
C GLY A 550 -14.70 -13.72 6.94
N LYS A 551 -14.76 -14.82 7.70
CA LYS A 551 -14.46 -16.17 7.20
C LYS A 551 -15.39 -16.60 6.07
N GLN A 552 -16.67 -16.19 6.10
CA GLN A 552 -17.62 -16.48 5.03
C GLN A 552 -17.26 -15.73 3.74
N ILE A 553 -17.00 -14.42 3.84
CA ILE A 553 -16.64 -13.57 2.70
C ILE A 553 -15.39 -14.10 2.00
N VAL A 554 -14.35 -14.45 2.78
CA VAL A 554 -13.12 -15.01 2.20
C VAL A 554 -13.38 -16.33 1.47
N ARG A 555 -14.22 -17.21 2.04
CA ARG A 555 -14.56 -18.50 1.41
C ARG A 555 -15.34 -18.33 0.10
N GLU A 556 -16.23 -17.35 0.05
CA GLU A 556 -17.11 -17.14 -1.11
C GLU A 556 -16.42 -16.41 -2.26
N ARG A 557 -15.49 -15.49 -1.96
CA ARG A 557 -14.97 -14.54 -2.97
C ARG A 557 -13.52 -14.72 -3.34
N TYR A 558 -12.75 -15.38 -2.49
CA TYR A 558 -11.31 -15.46 -2.66
C TYR A 558 -10.87 -16.90 -2.86
N HIS A 559 -9.66 -17.07 -3.39
CA HIS A 559 -9.07 -18.39 -3.61
C HIS A 559 -9.04 -19.20 -2.31
N LYS A 560 -9.34 -20.51 -2.40
CA LYS A 560 -9.48 -21.43 -1.26
C LYS A 560 -8.26 -21.52 -0.32
N ASP A 561 -7.09 -21.12 -0.81
CA ASP A 561 -5.84 -21.13 -0.02
C ASP A 561 -5.71 -19.92 0.91
N PHE A 562 -6.60 -18.92 0.77
CA PHE A 562 -6.75 -17.87 1.77
C PHE A 562 -7.45 -18.40 3.02
N VAL A 563 -6.88 -18.06 4.16
CA VAL A 563 -7.42 -18.44 5.47
C VAL A 563 -7.51 -17.22 6.35
N ILE A 564 -8.68 -17.01 6.95
CA ILE A 564 -8.81 -16.19 8.15
C ILE A 564 -8.90 -17.13 9.33
N ASP A 565 -8.07 -16.90 10.34
CA ASP A 565 -8.20 -17.57 11.62
C ASP A 565 -8.06 -16.61 12.79
N ASN A 566 -8.28 -17.12 14.00
CA ASN A 566 -8.10 -16.37 15.21
C ASN A 566 -7.29 -17.18 16.22
N ASP A 567 -6.23 -16.59 16.74
CA ASP A 567 -5.56 -17.10 17.93
C ASP A 567 -5.47 -15.98 18.98
N ASN A 568 -5.92 -16.31 20.19
CA ASN A 568 -6.12 -15.38 21.29
C ASN A 568 -7.00 -14.18 20.92
N HIS A 569 -6.40 -12.99 20.81
CA HIS A 569 -7.06 -11.70 20.57
C HIS A 569 -6.75 -11.13 19.18
N TRP A 570 -6.09 -11.92 18.33
CA TRP A 570 -5.71 -11.54 16.99
C TRP A 570 -6.58 -12.27 15.95
N MET A 571 -6.91 -11.55 14.89
CA MET A 571 -7.31 -12.12 13.60
C MET A 571 -6.07 -12.30 12.74
N PHE A 572 -5.83 -13.51 12.29
CA PHE A 572 -4.76 -13.86 11.36
C PHE A 572 -5.32 -14.04 9.97
N GLN A 573 -4.58 -13.55 8.99
CA GLN A 573 -4.87 -13.74 7.59
C GLN A 573 -3.67 -14.39 6.92
N GLY A 574 -3.90 -15.44 6.15
CA GLY A 574 -2.84 -16.26 5.60
C GLY A 574 -3.12 -16.83 4.23
N TRP A 575 -2.04 -17.33 3.63
CA TRP A 575 -2.00 -17.97 2.31
C TRP A 575 -1.24 -19.29 2.42
N LYS A 576 -1.83 -20.41 1.98
CA LYS A 576 -1.22 -21.76 2.00
C LYS A 576 -0.57 -22.12 3.36
N GLY A 577 -1.27 -21.81 4.45
CA GLY A 577 -0.83 -22.11 5.83
C GLY A 577 0.16 -21.11 6.43
N ARG A 578 0.56 -20.06 5.71
CA ARG A 578 1.43 -19.00 6.22
C ARG A 578 0.61 -17.79 6.68
N VAL A 579 0.84 -17.31 7.90
CA VAL A 579 0.29 -16.04 8.39
C VAL A 579 1.04 -14.87 7.75
N LEU A 580 0.30 -14.03 7.02
CA LEU A 580 0.82 -12.85 6.32
C LEU A 580 0.46 -11.54 7.01
N TYR A 581 -0.74 -11.45 7.59
CA TYR A 581 -1.23 -10.24 8.26
C TYR A 581 -1.89 -10.60 9.60
N ALA A 582 -1.84 -9.66 10.53
CA ALA A 582 -2.48 -9.79 11.83
C ALA A 582 -3.21 -8.50 12.19
N LEU A 583 -4.44 -8.62 12.72
CA LEU A 583 -5.25 -7.51 13.23
C LEU A 583 -5.66 -7.79 14.67
N SER A 584 -5.66 -6.76 15.52
CA SER A 584 -6.13 -6.84 16.91
C SER A 584 -6.78 -5.53 17.37
N CYS A 585 -7.57 -5.65 18.43
CA CYS A 585 -8.22 -4.53 19.09
C CYS A 585 -7.68 -4.39 20.51
N TRP A 586 -7.56 -3.16 20.99
CA TRP A 586 -6.96 -2.84 22.28
C TRP A 586 -7.73 -1.76 23.02
N LYS A 587 -7.58 -1.73 24.34
CA LYS A 587 -8.03 -0.64 25.21
C LYS A 587 -6.91 -0.24 26.17
N PRO A 588 -6.85 1.03 26.58
CA PRO A 588 -5.97 1.45 27.66
C PRO A 588 -6.21 0.61 28.92
N VAL A 589 -5.13 0.25 29.61
CA VAL A 589 -5.21 -0.28 30.98
C VAL A 589 -5.62 0.88 31.89
N LYS A 590 -6.69 0.69 32.66
CA LYS A 590 -7.08 1.67 33.69
C LYS A 590 -6.04 1.64 34.79
N ASN A 591 -5.46 2.80 35.11
CA ASN A 591 -4.59 2.95 36.26
C ASN A 591 -5.37 2.85 37.57
#